data_AF-A0A4Q1HGN3-F1
#
_entry.id   AF-A0A4Q1HGN3-F1
#
_cell.length_a   1.000
_cell.length_b   1.000
_cell.length_c   1.000
_cell.angle_alpha   90.00
_cell.angle_beta   90.00
_cell.angle_gamma   90.00
#
_symmetry.space_group_name_H-M   'P 1'
#
loop_
_entity.id
_entity.type
_entity.pdbx_description
1 polymer ?
#
loop_
_entity_poly.entity_id
_entity_poly.type
_entity_poly.pdbx_seq_one_letter_code
_entity_poly.pdbx_strand_id
1 'polypeptide(L)'
;MRDPAPINALKAAKAIQEDVRFQMGPPEEGLRSQTSNVIPFALVRGTRGYLEKVANQANGCYENGWYDAAAVMIRRLLETLIIEAFEKHAIAHKIKNSAGEFFYLRDLISITLSETVWNLTRNTKQALPRLKDIGDKSAHSRRFNAVRGDIDPLLADLRVSVQELLYLAGLK
;
A
#
# COMPACT_ATOMS: atom_id res chain seq x y z
N MET A 1 -42.41 -2.53 43.13
CA MET A 1 -41.50 -3.30 42.24
C MET A 1 -41.15 -2.39 41.07
N ARG A 2 -39.88 -1.99 40.91
CA ARG A 2 -39.43 -1.28 39.71
C ARG A 2 -39.04 -2.34 38.69
N ASP A 3 -39.66 -2.33 37.53
CA ASP A 3 -39.23 -3.18 36.42
C ASP A 3 -37.77 -2.86 36.08
N PRO A 4 -36.93 -3.88 35.84
CA PRO A 4 -35.56 -3.65 35.39
C PRO A 4 -35.62 -2.95 34.02
N ALA A 5 -34.87 -1.85 33.90
CA ALA A 5 -34.77 -1.10 32.66
C ALA A 5 -34.40 -2.04 31.50
N PRO A 6 -35.05 -1.91 30.33
CA PRO A 6 -34.83 -2.83 29.22
C PRO A 6 -33.36 -2.84 28.84
N ILE A 7 -32.74 -4.02 28.87
CA ILE A 7 -31.37 -4.22 28.39
C ILE A 7 -31.36 -3.78 26.94
N ASN A 8 -30.62 -2.70 26.66
CA ASN A 8 -30.40 -2.24 25.30
C ASN A 8 -29.53 -3.29 24.59
N ALA A 9 -30.17 -4.23 23.89
CA ALA A 9 -29.51 -5.36 23.24
C ALA A 9 -28.36 -4.93 22.31
N LEU A 10 -28.46 -3.75 21.68
CA LEU A 10 -27.39 -3.17 20.87
C LEU A 10 -26.15 -2.81 21.71
N LYS A 11 -26.35 -2.27 22.91
CA LYS A 11 -25.25 -1.94 23.84
C LYS A 11 -24.55 -3.19 24.35
N ALA A 12 -25.32 -4.22 24.70
CA ALA A 12 -24.78 -5.52 25.11
C ALA A 12 -24.00 -6.19 23.96
N ALA A 13 -24.54 -6.20 22.73
CA ALA A 13 -23.87 -6.75 21.57
C ALA A 13 -22.53 -6.05 21.26
N LYS A 14 -22.49 -4.71 21.36
CA LYS A 14 -21.23 -3.94 21.20
C LYS A 14 -20.20 -4.29 22.28
N ALA A 15 -20.61 -4.38 23.54
CA ALA A 15 -19.71 -4.74 24.64
C ALA A 15 -19.13 -6.15 24.46
N ILE A 16 -19.97 -7.13 24.08
CA ILE A 16 -19.51 -8.49 23.75
C ILE A 16 -18.51 -8.46 22.59
N GLN A 17 -18.78 -7.68 21.54
CA GLN A 17 -17.88 -7.60 20.39
C GLN A 17 -16.54 -6.95 20.74
N GLU A 18 -16.52 -5.98 21.65
CA GLU A 18 -15.30 -5.36 22.19
C GLU A 18 -14.50 -6.35 23.06
N ASP A 19 -15.17 -7.06 23.98
CA ASP A 19 -14.54 -8.07 24.85
C ASP A 19 -13.94 -9.22 24.04
N VAL A 20 -14.67 -9.73 23.03
CA VAL A 20 -14.18 -10.78 22.13
C VAL A 20 -12.94 -10.30 21.38
N ARG A 21 -12.95 -9.07 20.84
CA ARG A 21 -11.77 -8.50 20.16
C ARG A 21 -10.57 -8.34 21.09
N PHE A 22 -10.80 -7.95 22.34
CA PHE A 22 -9.74 -7.80 23.32
C PHE A 22 -9.11 -9.16 23.69
N GLN A 23 -9.95 -10.17 23.94
CA GLN A 23 -9.47 -11.50 24.34
C GLN A 23 -8.81 -12.28 23.19
N MET A 24 -9.37 -12.20 21.98
CA MET A 24 -8.88 -12.95 20.83
C MET A 24 -7.74 -12.24 20.08
N GLY A 25 -7.54 -10.95 20.32
CA GLY A 25 -6.62 -10.14 19.54
C GLY A 25 -7.07 -9.96 18.08
N PRO A 26 -6.23 -9.34 17.23
CA PRO A 26 -6.52 -9.23 15.80
C PRO A 26 -6.51 -10.62 15.13
N PRO A 27 -7.31 -10.83 14.07
CA PRO A 27 -7.31 -12.08 13.32
C PRO A 27 -5.93 -12.32 12.66
N GLU A 28 -5.58 -13.59 12.44
CA GLU A 28 -4.30 -13.99 11.82
C GLU A 28 -4.11 -13.40 10.42
N GLU A 29 -5.19 -13.24 9.65
CA GLU A 29 -5.15 -12.61 8.33
C GLU A 29 -4.89 -11.08 8.40
N GLY A 30 -4.99 -10.49 9.59
CA GLY A 30 -4.89 -9.05 9.83
C GLY A 30 -6.22 -8.32 9.67
N LEU A 31 -6.25 -7.08 10.15
CA LEU A 31 -7.44 -6.22 10.09
C LEU A 31 -7.64 -5.66 8.68
N ARG A 32 -8.90 -5.45 8.28
CA ARG A 32 -9.27 -4.73 7.06
C ARG A 32 -9.34 -3.24 7.36
N SER A 33 -8.75 -2.40 6.50
CA SER A 33 -8.90 -0.96 6.64
C SER A 33 -10.34 -0.54 6.35
N GLN A 34 -10.83 0.44 7.09
CA GLN A 34 -12.19 0.96 6.93
C GLN A 34 -12.29 1.88 5.71
N THR A 35 -11.20 2.57 5.39
CA THR A 35 -11.08 3.50 4.28
C THR A 35 -10.10 3.01 3.24
N SER A 36 -10.12 3.64 2.06
CA SER A 36 -9.18 3.37 0.98
C SER A 36 -8.55 4.67 0.45
N ASN A 37 -8.16 5.55 1.38
CA ASN A 37 -7.68 6.90 1.06
C ASN A 37 -6.30 6.90 0.39
N VAL A 38 -5.45 5.93 0.71
CA VAL A 38 -4.10 5.80 0.14
C VAL A 38 -4.15 5.07 -1.19
N ILE A 39 -4.69 3.84 -1.19
CA ILE A 39 -4.85 3.01 -2.38
C ILE A 39 -6.32 2.65 -2.52
N PRO A 40 -7.04 3.17 -3.55
CA PRO A 40 -8.42 2.80 -3.78
C PRO A 40 -8.54 1.29 -4.03
N PHE A 41 -9.39 0.60 -3.26
CA PHE A 41 -9.55 -0.84 -3.38
C PHE A 41 -10.04 -1.28 -4.77
N ALA A 42 -10.76 -0.42 -5.48
CA ALA A 42 -11.20 -0.67 -6.85
C ALA A 42 -10.02 -0.94 -7.80
N LEU A 43 -8.83 -0.40 -7.53
CA LEU A 43 -7.64 -0.63 -8.35
C LEU A 43 -7.05 -2.02 -8.13
N VAL A 44 -7.02 -2.52 -6.89
CA VAL A 44 -6.31 -3.76 -6.55
C VAL A 44 -7.21 -4.97 -6.39
N ARG A 45 -8.53 -4.80 -6.22
CA ARG A 45 -9.47 -5.91 -6.04
C ARG A 45 -9.48 -6.85 -7.25
N GLY A 46 -9.40 -8.14 -7.01
CA GLY A 46 -9.37 -9.17 -8.06
C GLY A 46 -8.02 -9.25 -8.77
N THR A 47 -6.97 -8.66 -8.20
CA THR A 47 -5.59 -8.83 -8.68
C THR A 47 -4.92 -9.96 -7.87
N ARG A 48 -3.64 -9.83 -7.55
CA ARG A 48 -2.94 -10.82 -6.72
C ARG A 48 -3.20 -10.54 -5.24
N GLY A 49 -3.44 -11.60 -4.47
CA GLY A 49 -3.82 -11.48 -3.05
C GLY A 49 -2.82 -10.71 -2.18
N TYR A 50 -1.52 -10.75 -2.47
CA TYR A 50 -0.54 -9.94 -1.75
C TYR A 50 -0.61 -8.45 -2.08
N LEU A 51 -0.97 -8.06 -3.31
CA LEU A 51 -1.15 -6.66 -3.67
C LEU A 51 -2.34 -6.08 -2.91
N GLU A 52 -3.45 -6.83 -2.83
CA GLU A 52 -4.61 -6.46 -2.02
C GLU A 52 -4.26 -6.32 -0.53
N LYS A 53 -3.46 -7.25 0.01
CA LYS A 53 -3.00 -7.20 1.40
C LYS A 53 -2.10 -5.99 1.66
N VAL A 54 -1.13 -5.70 0.79
CA VAL A 54 -0.25 -4.52 0.94
C VAL A 54 -1.04 -3.22 0.84
N ALA A 55 -1.97 -3.11 -0.11
CA ALA A 55 -2.85 -1.94 -0.23
C ALA A 55 -3.72 -1.75 1.02
N ASN A 56 -4.28 -2.83 1.57
CA ASN A 56 -5.02 -2.81 2.83
C ASN A 56 -4.13 -2.35 4.00
N GLN A 57 -2.89 -2.81 4.08
CA GLN A 57 -1.93 -2.36 5.10
C GLN A 57 -1.60 -0.86 4.93
N ALA A 58 -1.36 -0.39 3.71
CA ALA A 58 -1.10 1.03 3.45
C ALA A 58 -2.26 1.93 3.91
N ASN A 59 -3.49 1.55 3.56
CA ASN A 59 -4.69 2.26 4.00
C ASN A 59 -4.88 2.17 5.52
N GLY A 60 -4.70 0.99 6.11
CA GLY A 60 -4.85 0.74 7.54
C GLY A 60 -3.87 1.54 8.38
N CYS A 61 -2.59 1.60 7.98
CA CYS A 61 -1.59 2.44 8.64
C CYS A 61 -1.99 3.92 8.57
N TYR A 62 -2.40 4.40 7.40
CA TYR A 62 -2.77 5.81 7.22
C TYR A 62 -3.99 6.23 8.03
N GLU A 63 -5.06 5.43 8.05
CA GLU A 63 -6.28 5.77 8.79
C GLU A 63 -6.07 5.75 10.31
N ASN A 64 -5.11 4.96 10.81
CA ASN A 64 -4.70 4.93 12.21
C ASN A 64 -3.61 5.96 12.55
N GLY A 65 -3.19 6.80 11.59
CA GLY A 65 -2.19 7.85 11.81
C GLY A 65 -0.74 7.37 11.87
N TRP A 66 -0.45 6.13 11.45
CA TRP A 66 0.89 5.57 11.36
C TRP A 66 1.50 5.88 9.99
N TYR A 67 1.82 7.14 9.76
CA TYR A 67 2.18 7.64 8.43
C TYR A 67 3.50 7.07 7.91
N ASP A 68 4.53 6.88 8.75
CA ASP A 68 5.77 6.22 8.31
C ASP A 68 5.49 4.79 7.82
N ALA A 69 4.70 4.03 8.56
CA ALA A 69 4.29 2.68 8.18
C ALA A 69 3.48 2.69 6.87
N ALA A 70 2.59 3.67 6.69
CA ALA A 70 1.85 3.84 5.43
C ALA A 70 2.80 4.10 4.25
N ALA A 71 3.77 4.99 4.41
CA ALA A 71 4.78 5.29 3.39
C ALA A 71 5.65 4.07 3.05
N VAL A 72 6.01 3.25 4.04
CA VAL A 72 6.73 1.98 3.82
C VAL A 72 5.87 0.96 3.05
N MET A 73 4.56 0.88 3.32
CA MET A 73 3.66 0.02 2.55
C MET A 73 3.47 0.52 1.11
N ILE A 74 3.42 1.83 0.89
CA ILE A 74 3.44 2.43 -0.46
C ILE A 74 4.71 2.03 -1.20
N ARG A 75 5.88 2.17 -0.55
CA ARG A 75 7.19 1.76 -1.09
C ARG A 75 7.18 0.30 -1.54
N ARG A 76 6.71 -0.60 -0.67
CA ARG A 76 6.59 -2.04 -0.95
C ARG A 76 5.64 -2.33 -2.10
N LEU A 77 4.49 -1.63 -2.17
CA LEU A 77 3.53 -1.82 -3.25
C LEU A 77 4.12 -1.43 -4.61
N LEU A 78 4.78 -0.27 -4.70
CA LEU A 78 5.41 0.22 -5.93
C LEU A 78 6.53 -0.71 -6.39
N GLU A 79 7.38 -1.17 -5.47
CA GLU A 79 8.42 -2.16 -5.75
C GLU A 79 7.83 -3.43 -6.36
N THR A 80 6.78 -3.97 -5.73
CA THR A 80 6.12 -5.19 -6.18
C THR A 80 5.49 -5.00 -7.57
N LEU A 81 4.78 -3.90 -7.80
CA LEU A 81 4.12 -3.61 -9.07
C LEU A 81 5.12 -3.39 -10.23
N ILE A 82 6.27 -2.78 -9.96
CA ILE A 82 7.33 -2.66 -10.95
C ILE A 82 7.85 -4.06 -11.32
N ILE A 83 8.14 -4.91 -10.34
CA ILE A 83 8.59 -6.29 -10.59
C ILE A 83 7.56 -7.05 -11.44
N GLU A 84 6.28 -6.97 -11.09
CA GLU A 84 5.18 -7.56 -11.86
C GLU A 84 5.16 -7.12 -13.32
N ALA A 85 5.36 -5.83 -13.59
CA ALA A 85 5.43 -5.31 -14.96
C ALA A 85 6.62 -5.90 -15.73
N PHE A 86 7.82 -5.94 -15.13
CA PHE A 86 8.99 -6.53 -15.78
C PHE A 86 8.83 -8.04 -16.02
N GLU A 87 8.23 -8.77 -15.09
CA GLU A 87 7.93 -10.19 -15.25
C GLU A 87 6.88 -10.44 -16.33
N LYS A 88 5.80 -9.66 -16.36
CA LYS A 88 4.74 -9.75 -17.38
C LYS A 88 5.28 -9.62 -18.80
N HIS A 89 6.28 -8.76 -18.98
CA HIS A 89 6.92 -8.49 -20.26
C HIS A 89 8.17 -9.36 -20.53
N ALA A 90 8.45 -10.36 -19.71
CA ALA A 90 9.59 -11.27 -19.84
C ALA A 90 10.98 -10.57 -19.88
N ILE A 91 11.09 -9.41 -19.23
CA ILE A 91 12.32 -8.60 -19.17
C ILE A 91 12.87 -8.45 -17.74
N ALA A 92 12.44 -9.30 -16.81
CA ALA A 92 12.89 -9.30 -15.41
C ALA A 92 14.41 -9.43 -15.22
N HIS A 93 15.15 -9.96 -16.20
CA HIS A 93 16.62 -10.02 -16.17
C HIS A 93 17.27 -8.62 -16.11
N LYS A 94 16.59 -7.57 -16.61
CA LYS A 94 17.10 -6.19 -16.57
C LYS A 94 17.14 -5.60 -15.17
N ILE A 95 16.33 -6.13 -14.25
CA ILE A 95 16.15 -5.61 -12.89
C ILE A 95 16.70 -6.55 -11.81
N LYS A 96 17.60 -7.46 -12.21
CA LYS A 96 18.25 -8.41 -11.31
C LYS A 96 19.77 -8.22 -11.31
N ASN A 97 20.39 -8.46 -10.16
CA ASN A 97 21.83 -8.54 -10.03
C ASN A 97 22.37 -9.86 -10.61
N SER A 98 23.70 -10.02 -10.61
CA SER A 98 24.36 -11.26 -11.08
C SER A 98 24.02 -12.51 -10.27
N ALA A 99 23.54 -12.36 -9.04
CA ALA A 99 23.07 -13.45 -8.19
C ALA A 99 21.58 -13.83 -8.45
N GLY A 100 20.90 -13.12 -9.36
CA GLY A 100 19.49 -13.36 -9.69
C GLY A 100 18.49 -12.70 -8.74
N GLU A 101 18.95 -11.85 -7.82
CA GLU A 101 18.12 -11.12 -6.87
C GLU A 101 17.65 -9.80 -7.50
N PHE A 102 16.42 -9.37 -7.19
CA PHE A 102 15.91 -8.08 -7.66
C PHE A 102 16.63 -6.91 -6.99
N PHE A 103 16.82 -5.81 -7.73
CA PHE A 103 17.34 -4.59 -7.16
C PHE A 103 16.35 -3.92 -6.20
N TYR A 104 16.84 -3.01 -5.37
CA TYR A 104 16.00 -2.18 -4.50
C TYR A 104 15.22 -1.13 -5.31
N LEU A 105 14.11 -0.63 -4.75
CA LEU A 105 13.21 0.35 -5.40
C LEU A 105 13.92 1.52 -6.12
N ARG A 106 15.04 2.03 -5.58
CA ARG A 106 15.82 3.10 -6.23
C ARG A 106 16.21 2.73 -7.66
N ASP A 107 16.85 1.58 -7.82
CA ASP A 107 17.39 1.14 -9.10
C ASP A 107 16.27 0.62 -9.99
N LEU A 108 15.26 -0.04 -9.39
CA LEU A 108 14.04 -0.43 -10.11
C LEU A 108 13.37 0.77 -10.78
N ILE A 109 13.18 1.89 -10.07
CA ILE A 109 12.59 3.10 -10.65
C ILE A 109 13.48 3.64 -11.77
N SER A 110 14.80 3.71 -11.57
CA SER A 110 15.73 4.18 -12.60
C SER A 110 15.58 3.39 -13.91
N ILE A 111 15.56 2.07 -13.82
CA ILE A 111 15.41 1.16 -14.97
C ILE A 111 14.00 1.26 -15.56
N THR A 112 12.96 1.37 -14.74
CA THR A 112 11.57 1.53 -15.19
C THR A 112 11.38 2.81 -16.01
N LEU A 113 12.04 3.90 -15.63
CA LEU A 113 11.94 5.19 -16.31
C LEU A 113 12.68 5.23 -17.65
N SER A 114 13.72 4.40 -17.81
CA SER A 114 14.51 4.28 -19.05
C SER A 114 14.05 3.14 -19.96
N GLU A 115 13.11 2.31 -19.49
CA GLU A 115 12.58 1.19 -20.26
C GLU A 115 11.82 1.66 -21.51
N THR A 116 11.97 0.91 -22.60
CA THR A 116 11.41 1.23 -23.92
C THR A 116 10.35 0.23 -24.37
N VAL A 117 10.20 -0.91 -23.68
CA VAL A 117 9.13 -1.90 -23.94
C VAL A 117 7.73 -1.33 -23.67
N TRP A 118 7.61 -0.36 -22.76
CA TRP A 118 6.36 0.35 -22.48
C TRP A 118 6.60 1.86 -22.42
N ASN A 119 5.52 2.62 -22.43
CA ASN A 119 5.56 4.06 -22.24
C ASN A 119 4.83 4.44 -20.95
N LEU A 120 5.59 4.99 -19.99
CA LEU A 120 4.98 5.61 -18.83
C LEU A 120 4.46 7.02 -19.15
N THR A 121 3.31 7.38 -18.59
CA THR A 121 2.80 8.74 -18.61
C THR A 121 3.77 9.71 -17.93
N ARG A 122 3.74 10.98 -18.35
CA ARG A 122 4.55 12.04 -17.73
C ARG A 122 4.30 12.14 -16.21
N ASN A 123 3.05 11.95 -15.79
CA ASN A 123 2.66 12.03 -14.38
C ASN A 123 3.34 10.93 -13.57
N THR A 124 3.26 9.68 -14.01
CA THR A 124 3.91 8.55 -13.33
C THR A 124 5.44 8.71 -13.32
N LYS A 125 6.03 9.18 -14.43
CA LYS A 125 7.48 9.46 -14.49
C LYS A 125 7.93 10.48 -13.44
N GLN A 126 7.12 11.51 -13.17
CA GLN A 126 7.42 12.53 -12.16
C GLN A 126 7.03 12.11 -10.73
N ALA A 127 6.07 11.21 -10.59
CA ALA A 127 5.56 10.73 -9.31
C ALA A 127 6.52 9.72 -8.65
N LEU A 128 7.03 8.74 -9.41
CA LEU A 128 7.83 7.63 -8.85
C LEU A 128 9.02 8.10 -7.98
N PRO A 129 9.84 9.09 -8.39
CA PRO A 129 10.94 9.58 -7.54
C PRO A 129 10.47 10.20 -6.22
N ARG A 130 9.33 10.92 -6.22
CA ARG A 130 8.76 11.56 -5.03
C ARG A 130 8.16 10.53 -4.07
N LEU A 131 7.43 9.55 -4.61
CA LEU A 131 6.87 8.43 -3.83
C LEU A 131 7.98 7.59 -3.18
N LYS A 132 9.09 7.38 -3.90
CA LYS A 132 10.28 6.74 -3.35
C LYS A 132 10.90 7.55 -2.22
N ASP A 133 11.04 8.86 -2.39
CA ASP A 133 11.70 9.73 -1.40
C ASP A 133 11.00 9.69 -0.03
N ILE A 134 9.67 9.81 0.01
CA ILE A 134 8.92 9.70 1.27
C ILE A 134 9.06 8.32 1.92
N GLY A 135 9.03 7.25 1.10
CA GLY A 135 9.18 5.88 1.58
C GLY A 135 10.58 5.61 2.16
N ASP A 136 11.64 6.09 1.49
CA ASP A 136 13.02 5.93 1.96
C ASP A 136 13.27 6.74 3.25
N LYS A 137 12.75 7.97 3.34
CA LYS A 137 12.83 8.77 4.56
C LYS A 137 12.14 8.08 5.72
N SER A 138 10.92 7.59 5.50
CA SER A 138 10.12 6.88 6.53
C SER A 138 10.77 5.57 6.97
N ALA A 139 11.48 4.87 6.07
CA ALA A 139 12.11 3.59 6.36
C ALA A 139 13.47 3.72 7.07
N HIS A 140 14.24 4.78 6.77
CA HIS A 140 15.67 4.80 7.08
C HIS A 140 16.16 6.05 7.80
N SER A 141 15.42 7.16 7.76
CA SER A 141 15.88 8.40 8.38
C SER A 141 15.54 8.44 9.86
N ARG A 142 16.56 8.42 10.70
CA ARG A 142 16.43 8.55 12.16
C ARG A 142 15.85 9.88 12.66
N ARG A 143 15.73 10.90 11.78
CA ARG A 143 15.25 12.26 12.13
C ARG A 143 13.98 12.65 11.39
N PHE A 144 13.41 11.76 10.60
CA PHE A 144 12.20 12.00 9.87
C PHE A 144 11.12 11.08 10.40
N ASN A 145 9.98 11.65 10.75
CA ASN A 145 8.74 10.91 10.98
C ASN A 145 7.70 11.55 10.08
N ALA A 146 7.11 10.78 9.18
CA ALA A 146 6.09 11.27 8.28
C ALA A 146 4.90 11.81 9.08
N VAL A 147 4.36 12.93 8.63
CA VAL A 147 3.06 13.44 9.07
C VAL A 147 2.04 13.33 7.93
N ARG A 148 0.76 13.50 8.24
CA ARG A 148 -0.33 13.48 7.24
C ARG A 148 -0.02 14.38 6.04
N GLY A 149 0.48 15.58 6.31
CA GLY A 149 0.82 16.58 5.29
C GLY A 149 1.91 16.15 4.31
N ASP A 150 2.71 15.13 4.63
CA ASP A 150 3.69 14.56 3.70
C ASP A 150 3.06 13.54 2.74
N ILE A 151 1.97 12.88 3.14
CA ILE A 151 1.31 11.83 2.35
C ILE A 151 0.17 12.38 1.49
N ASP A 152 -0.66 13.28 2.05
CA ASP A 152 -1.85 13.80 1.37
C ASP A 152 -1.56 14.38 -0.03
N PRO A 153 -0.49 15.17 -0.23
CA PRO A 153 -0.16 15.70 -1.55
C PRO A 153 0.22 14.63 -2.59
N LEU A 154 0.58 13.43 -2.14
CA LEU A 154 1.03 12.33 -3.00
C LEU A 154 -0.09 11.36 -3.40
N LEU A 155 -1.29 11.49 -2.83
CA LEU A 155 -2.39 10.54 -3.04
C LEU A 155 -2.85 10.47 -4.50
N ALA A 156 -2.94 11.62 -5.18
CA ALA A 156 -3.31 11.67 -6.59
C ALA A 156 -2.26 11.00 -7.49
N ASP A 157 -0.98 11.29 -7.22
CA ASP A 157 0.17 10.70 -7.91
C ASP A 157 0.22 9.19 -7.72
N LEU A 158 -0.05 8.72 -6.50
CA LEU A 158 -0.07 7.31 -6.14
C LEU A 158 -1.19 6.56 -6.86
N ARG A 159 -2.40 7.12 -6.88
CA ARG A 159 -3.54 6.54 -7.61
C ARG A 159 -3.22 6.33 -9.10
N VAL A 160 -2.65 7.34 -9.76
CA VAL A 160 -2.29 7.26 -11.19
C VAL A 160 -1.18 6.25 -11.41
N SER A 161 -0.10 6.33 -10.62
CA SER A 161 1.06 5.45 -10.75
C SER A 161 0.70 3.97 -10.53
N VAL A 162 -0.10 3.68 -9.50
CA VAL A 162 -0.53 2.32 -9.18
C VAL A 162 -1.43 1.76 -10.28
N GLN A 163 -2.38 2.55 -10.78
CA GLN A 163 -3.26 2.11 -11.86
C GLN A 163 -2.48 1.81 -13.15
N GLU A 164 -1.53 2.68 -13.51
CA GLU A 164 -0.71 2.47 -14.70
C GLU A 164 0.19 1.24 -14.58
N LEU A 165 0.86 1.06 -13.43
CA LEU A 165 1.69 -0.12 -13.20
C LEU A 165 0.88 -1.43 -13.18
N LEU A 166 -0.36 -1.41 -12.67
CA LEU A 166 -1.26 -2.57 -12.72
C LEU A 166 -1.63 -2.96 -14.16
N TYR A 167 -1.84 -1.99 -15.05
CA TYR A 167 -2.08 -2.26 -16.46
C TYR A 167 -0.83 -2.82 -17.15
N LEU A 168 0.36 -2.26 -16.87
CA LEU A 168 1.62 -2.81 -17.38
C LEU A 168 1.89 -4.23 -16.88
N ALA A 169 1.51 -4.53 -15.64
CA ALA A 169 1.56 -5.88 -15.09
C ALA A 169 0.51 -6.84 -15.69
N GLY A 170 -0.44 -6.36 -16.49
CA GLY A 170 -1.54 -7.16 -17.02
C GLY A 170 -2.49 -7.70 -15.95
N LEU A 171 -2.67 -6.94 -14.86
CA LEU A 171 -3.53 -7.29 -13.73
C LEU A 171 -4.87 -6.55 -13.76
N LYS A 172 -5.06 -5.63 -14.72
CA LYS A 172 -6.28 -4.87 -14.99
C LYS A 172 -6.48 -4.67 -16.48
#